data_AF-A0A5E9ALE8-F1
#
_entry.id   AF-A0A5E9ALE8-F1
#
_cell.length_a   1.000
_cell.length_b   1.000
_cell.length_c   1.000
_cell.angle_alpha   90.00
_cell.angle_beta   90.00
_cell.angle_gamma   90.00
#
_symmetry.space_group_name_H-M   'P 1'
#
loop_
_entity.id
_entity.type
_entity.pdbx_description
1 polymer ?
#
loop_
_entity_poly.entity_id
_entity_poly.type
_entity_poly.pdbx_seq_one_letter_code
_entity_poly.pdbx_strand_id
1 'polypeptide(L)' 'MEFVVTHRAPHLGAAGTAVQLTPSQAAYERLRGHVVESAAPPSSPQAAVSKTRAAKVQKEGPALRSPEGEQG' A
#
# COMPACT_ATOMS: atom_id res chain seq x y z
N MET A 1 14.86 -17.46 11.45
CA MET A 1 14.06 -16.25 11.78
C MET A 1 13.74 -15.55 10.49
N GLU A 2 12.48 -15.15 10.32
CA GLU A 2 12.03 -14.44 9.12
C GLU A 2 12.15 -12.93 9.35
N PHE A 3 12.68 -12.23 8.34
CA PHE A 3 12.84 -10.79 8.35
C PHE A 3 12.21 -10.17 7.11
N VAL A 4 11.73 -8.95 7.23
CA VAL A 4 11.19 -8.17 6.13
C VAL A 4 12.24 -7.18 5.65
N VAL A 5 12.53 -7.23 4.35
CA VAL A 5 13.48 -6.32 3.69
C VAL A 5 12.90 -4.91 3.67
N THR A 6 13.72 -3.92 4.00
CA THR A 6 13.35 -2.50 3.89
C THR A 6 13.80 -1.94 2.54
N HIS A 7 13.33 -0.74 2.20
CA HIS A 7 13.77 -0.01 1.00
C HIS A 7 15.28 0.30 0.95
N ARG A 8 15.98 0.16 2.07
CA ARG A 8 17.42 0.47 2.19
C ARG A 8 18.33 -0.67 1.74
N ALA A 9 17.76 -1.86 1.50
CA ALA A 9 18.53 -3.08 1.24
C ALA A 9 18.17 -3.72 -0.12
N PRO A 10 18.42 -3.02 -1.24
CA PRO A 10 18.07 -3.53 -2.57
C PRO A 10 18.80 -4.84 -2.94
N HIS A 11 19.93 -5.13 -2.28
CA HIS A 11 20.70 -6.36 -2.47
C HIS A 11 20.05 -7.59 -1.82
N LEU A 12 19.15 -7.41 -0.85
CA LEU A 12 18.38 -8.50 -0.23
C LEU A 12 17.07 -8.78 -0.98
N GLY A 13 16.66 -7.88 -1.88
CA GLY A 13 15.44 -7.97 -2.65
C GLY A 13 14.59 -6.71 -2.58
N ALA A 14 13.34 -6.82 -3.00
CA ALA A 14 12.39 -5.72 -2.93
C ALA A 14 11.95 -5.45 -1.49
N ALA A 15 11.64 -4.18 -1.18
CA ALA A 15 11.07 -3.82 0.12
C ALA A 15 9.76 -4.58 0.38
N GLY A 16 9.57 -5.07 1.61
CA GLY A 16 8.44 -5.91 1.99
C GLY A 16 8.64 -7.40 1.76
N THR A 17 9.74 -7.81 1.13
CA THR A 17 10.03 -9.24 0.89
C THR A 17 10.43 -9.92 2.19
N ALA A 18 9.84 -11.09 2.46
CA ALA A 18 10.24 -11.96 3.55
C ALA A 18 11.50 -12.76 3.16
N VAL A 19 12.54 -12.68 4.01
CA VAL A 19 13.82 -13.36 3.80
C VAL A 19 14.24 -14.11 5.07
N GLN A 20 14.89 -15.26 4.88
CA GLN A 20 15.49 -16.01 5.96
C GLN A 20 17.00 -15.72 6.00
N LEU A 21 17.47 -15.28 7.16
CA LEU A 21 18.87 -14.94 7.40
C LEU A 21 19.40 -15.73 8.59
N THR A 22 20.71 -15.96 8.61
CA THR A 22 21.40 -16.47 9.79
C THR A 22 21.33 -15.43 10.93
N PRO A 23 21.41 -15.82 12.21
CA PRO A 23 21.33 -14.86 13.32
C PRO A 23 22.38 -13.74 13.25
N SER A 24 23.61 -14.07 12.86
CA SER A 24 24.70 -13.10 12.72
C SER A 24 24.45 -12.12 11.57
N GLN A 25 24.01 -12.61 10.41
CA GLN A 25 23.66 -11.76 9.27
C GLN A 25 22.47 -10.87 9.61
N ALA A 26 21.42 -11.42 10.21
CA ALA A 26 20.26 -10.65 10.64
C ALA A 26 20.65 -9.52 11.61
N ALA A 27 21.53 -9.78 12.58
CA ALA A 27 22.02 -8.75 13.49
C ALA A 27 22.74 -7.63 12.73
N TYR A 28 23.62 -7.99 11.78
CA TYR A 28 24.34 -7.02 10.94
C TYR A 28 23.38 -6.17 10.10
N GLU A 29 22.42 -6.80 9.42
CA GLU A 29 21.44 -6.11 8.57
C GLU A 29 20.48 -5.24 9.39
N ARG A 30 20.08 -5.67 10.60
CA ARG A 30 19.26 -4.86 11.52
C ARG A 30 19.98 -3.60 11.97
N LEU A 31 21.27 -3.67 12.28
CA LEU A 31 22.08 -2.51 12.68
C LEU A 31 22.17 -1.46 11.55
N ARG A 32 22.13 -1.90 10.28
CA ARG A 32 22.10 -1.01 9.12
C ARG A 32 20.68 -0.53 8.77
N GLY A 33 19.66 -1.03 9.46
CA GLY A 33 18.26 -0.75 9.18
C GLY A 33 17.80 -1.35 7.84
N HIS A 34 18.46 -2.41 7.38
CA HIS A 34 18.17 -3.07 6.11
C HIS A 34 17.00 -4.05 6.21
N VAL A 35 16.83 -4.68 7.36
CA VAL A 35 15.74 -5.61 7.62
C VAL A 35 15.10 -5.36 8.99
N VAL A 36 13.84 -5.73 9.12
CA VAL A 36 13.11 -5.74 10.40
C VAL A 36 12.61 -7.15 10.68
N GLU A 37 12.49 -7.51 11.95
CA GLU A 37 11.93 -8.81 12.32
C GLU A 37 10.47 -8.88 11.88
N SER A 38 10.12 -9.94 11.15
CA SER A 38 8.75 -10.18 10.73
C SER A 38 7.97 -10.50 12.01
N ALA A 39 7.25 -9.51 12.54
CA ALA A 39 6.28 -9.76 13.57
C ALA A 39 5.20 -10.62 12.91
N ALA A 40 5.23 -11.93 13.14
CA ALA A 40 4.14 -12.80 12.76
C ALA A 40 2.86 -12.13 13.27
N PRO A 41 1.92 -11.73 12.40
CA PRO A 41 0.65 -11.27 12.91
C PRO A 41 0.10 -12.42 13.76
N PRO A 42 -0.44 -12.18 14.97
CA PRO A 42 -1.24 -13.22 15.60
C PRO A 42 -2.27 -13.63 14.56
N SER A 43 -2.34 -14.92 14.25
CA SER A 43 -3.31 -15.49 13.33
C SER A 43 -4.69 -14.94 13.66
N SER A 44 -5.13 -13.95 12.90
CA SER A 44 -6.45 -13.36 12.97
C SER A 44 -6.90 -13.17 11.54
N PRO A 45 -7.90 -13.93 11.07
CA PRO A 45 -8.39 -13.82 9.72
C PRO A 45 -9.27 -12.58 9.66
N GLN A 46 -8.70 -11.41 9.32
CA GLN A 46 -9.54 -10.27 8.97
C GLN A 46 -9.11 -9.56 7.71
N ALA A 47 -10.08 -9.62 6.79
CA ALA A 47 -10.37 -8.70 5.71
C ALA A 47 -9.39 -8.71 4.53
N ALA A 48 -9.67 -9.65 3.61
CA ALA A 48 -9.62 -9.36 2.20
C ALA A 48 -10.14 -7.93 1.95
N VAL A 49 -9.25 -7.05 1.48
CA VAL A 49 -9.64 -5.75 0.93
C VAL A 49 -10.47 -6.04 -0.32
N SER A 50 -11.78 -6.17 -0.10
CA SER A 50 -12.80 -6.25 -1.13
C SER A 50 -12.84 -4.89 -1.82
N LYS A 51 -12.00 -4.69 -2.84
CA LYS A 51 -12.18 -3.60 -3.82
C LYS A 51 -13.31 -3.99 -4.77
N THR A 52 -14.51 -4.11 -4.22
CA THR A 52 -15.75 -4.27 -4.98
C THR A 52 -16.48 -2.93 -4.98
N ARG A 53 -16.48 -2.30 -6.16
CA ARG A 53 -17.59 -1.50 -6.73
C ARG A 53 -17.90 -0.15 -6.08
N ALA A 54 -17.23 0.90 -6.57
CA ALA A 54 -17.85 2.23 -6.68
C ALA A 54 -18.60 2.30 -8.03
N ALA A 55 -19.84 1.82 -8.04
CA ALA A 55 -20.77 2.07 -9.13
C ALA A 55 -21.64 3.29 -8.77
N LYS A 56 -21.67 4.25 -9.71
CA LYS A 56 -22.69 5.30 -9.89
C LYS A 56 -22.79 6.35 -8.79
N VAL A 57 -22.13 7.49 -9.05
CA VAL A 57 -22.76 8.79 -8.83
C VAL A 57 -22.61 9.57 -10.14
N GLN A 58 -23.60 9.43 -11.03
CA GLN A 58 -23.88 10.45 -12.03
C GLN A 58 -24.46 11.62 -11.25
N LYS A 59 -23.61 12.59 -10.89
CA LYS A 59 -24.08 13.88 -10.40
C LYS A 59 -24.25 14.76 -11.63
N GLU A 60 -25.51 14.94 -11.98
CA GLU A 60 -26.01 15.93 -12.93
C GLU A 60 -25.17 17.21 -12.87
N GLY A 61 -24.61 17.60 -14.03
CA GLY A 61 -23.99 18.90 -14.20
C GLY A 61 -25.04 20.00 -14.03
N PRO A 62 -24.68 21.17 -13.49
CA PRO A 62 -25.63 22.25 -13.30
C PRO A 62 -26.19 22.72 -14.65
N ALA A 63 -27.52 22.69 -14.78
CA ALA A 63 -28.25 23.31 -15.88
C ALA A 63 -28.01 24.83 -15.85
N LEU A 64 -27.07 25.31 -16.66
CA LEU A 64 -26.99 26.72 -17.00
C LEU A 64 -28.15 27.03 -17.93
N ARG A 65 -29.23 27.56 -17.33
CA ARG A 65 -30.35 28.20 -17.99
C ARG A 65 -29.84 29.19 -19.05
N SER A 66 -30.28 29.01 -20.29
CA SER A 66 -30.34 30.08 -21.29
C SER A 66 -31.28 31.18 -20.80
N PRO A 67 -30.92 32.46 -20.90
CA PRO A 67 -31.91 33.52 -20.98
C PRO A 67 -32.31 33.71 -22.45
N GLU A 68 -33.61 33.60 -22.72
CA GLU A 68 -34.26 34.16 -23.90
C GLU A 68 -34.14 35.70 -23.91
N GLY A 69 -33.93 36.25 -25.10
CA GLY A 69 -34.30 37.61 -25.47
C GLY A 69 -33.18 38.65 -25.39
N GLU A 70 -32.76 39.19 -26.54
CA GLU A 70 -33.08 40.58 -26.93
C GLU A 70 -32.56 40.89 -28.37
N GLN A 71 -33.51 41.12 -29.28
CA GLN A 71 -33.56 42.17 -30.31
C GLN A 71 -32.31 42.53 -31.16
N GLY A 72 -32.49 42.40 -32.49
CA GLY A 72 -31.64 42.97 -33.54
C GLY A 72 -32.17 42.63 -34.92
#